data_AF-A0A168BMA7-F1
#
_entry.id   AF-A0A168BMA7-F1
#
_cell.length_a   1.000
_cell.length_b   1.000
_cell.length_c   1.000
_cell.angle_alpha   90.00
_cell.angle_beta   90.00
_cell.angle_gamma   90.00
#
_symmetry.space_group_name_H-M   'P 1'
#
loop_
_entity.id
_entity.type
_entity.pdbx_description
1 polymer ?
#
loop_
_entity_poly.entity_id
_entity_poly.type
_entity_poly.pdbx_seq_one_letter_code
_entity_poly.pdbx_strand_id
1 'polypeptide(L)'
;MSESEPQQQVAAELDAEILANTAWVTQHIERVEATWRAGAQESALSLIDEGLVRVRRWRDVRLWEMLLLRQRYRVLMMMRRREEAEEALGEADRISESLRKLSD
;
A
#
# COMPACT_ATOMS: atom_id res chain seq x y z
N MET A 1 1.57 -29.14 30.04
CA MET A 1 2.20 -27.86 29.68
C MET A 1 1.42 -27.30 28.51
N SER A 2 0.93 -26.09 28.66
CA SER A 2 -0.15 -25.51 27.86
C SER A 2 0.28 -25.20 26.43
N GLU A 3 -0.43 -25.77 25.45
CA GLU A 3 -0.33 -25.41 24.03
C GLU A 3 -0.77 -23.96 23.73
N SER A 4 -1.35 -23.26 24.72
CA SER A 4 -1.89 -21.91 24.58
C SER A 4 -0.89 -20.75 24.72
N GLU A 5 0.26 -20.94 25.40
CA GLU A 5 1.26 -19.86 25.54
C GLU A 5 1.95 -19.50 24.20
N PRO A 6 2.35 -20.47 23.35
CA PRO A 6 2.96 -20.15 22.04
C PRO A 6 1.96 -19.52 21.05
N GLN A 7 0.69 -19.92 21.09
CA GLN A 7 -0.35 -19.40 20.18
C GLN A 7 -0.71 -17.95 20.51
N GLN A 8 -0.78 -17.60 21.79
CA GLN A 8 -1.04 -16.22 22.23
C GLN A 8 0.13 -15.27 21.90
N GLN A 9 1.36 -15.76 22.01
CA GLN A 9 2.54 -14.96 21.66
C GLN A 9 2.62 -14.67 20.16
N VAL A 10 2.37 -15.68 19.31
CA VAL A 10 2.35 -15.49 17.85
C VAL A 10 1.24 -14.52 17.41
N ALA A 11 0.06 -14.58 18.04
CA ALA A 11 -1.03 -13.65 17.75
C ALA A 11 -0.66 -12.20 18.13
N ALA A 12 -0.05 -12.00 19.30
CA ALA A 12 0.37 -10.68 19.75
C ALA A 12 1.48 -10.07 18.86
N GLU A 13 2.42 -10.90 18.39
CA GLU A 13 3.47 -10.48 17.45
C GLU A 13 2.88 -10.06 16.10
N LEU A 14 1.90 -10.81 15.59
CA LEU A 14 1.19 -10.48 14.36
C LEU A 14 0.40 -9.17 14.48
N ASP A 15 -0.30 -8.96 15.60
CA ASP A 15 -1.04 -7.72 15.86
C ASP A 15 -0.10 -6.51 15.93
N ALA A 16 1.05 -6.65 16.57
CA ALA A 16 2.07 -5.61 16.64
C ALA A 16 2.64 -5.27 15.25
N GLU A 17 2.87 -6.28 14.40
CA GLU A 17 3.32 -6.08 13.02
C GLU A 17 2.26 -5.35 12.18
N ILE A 18 0.99 -5.74 12.28
CA ILE A 18 -0.12 -5.08 11.56
C ILE A 18 -0.23 -3.61 11.97
N LEU A 19 -0.15 -3.31 13.27
CA LEU A 19 -0.20 -1.93 13.77
C LEU A 19 0.99 -1.09 13.28
N ALA A 20 2.21 -1.65 13.32
CA ALA A 20 3.40 -0.97 12.85
C ALA A 20 3.34 -0.70 11.33
N ASN A 21 2.88 -1.67 10.55
CA ASN A 21 2.72 -1.54 9.10
C ASN A 21 1.64 -0.51 8.75
N THR A 22 0.51 -0.52 9.47
CA THR A 22 -0.57 0.47 9.29
C THR A 22 -0.07 1.88 9.59
N ALA A 23 0.62 2.09 10.72
CA ALA A 23 1.18 3.38 11.08
C ALA A 23 2.17 3.88 10.03
N TRP A 24 3.02 2.98 9.51
CA TRP A 24 3.96 3.31 8.44
C TRP A 24 3.24 3.74 7.15
N VAL A 25 2.23 2.97 6.70
CA VAL A 25 1.48 3.30 5.47
C VAL A 25 0.78 4.64 5.59
N THR A 26 0.14 4.93 6.72
CA THR A 26 -0.53 6.22 6.96
C THR A 26 0.46 7.38 6.85
N GLN A 27 1.59 7.32 7.58
CA GLN A 27 2.63 8.36 7.50
C GLN A 27 3.20 8.49 6.09
N HIS A 28 3.35 7.38 5.38
CA HIS A 28 3.88 7.38 4.01
C HIS A 28 2.93 8.05 3.02
N ILE A 29 1.63 7.75 3.11
CA ILE A 29 0.59 8.41 2.30
C ILE A 29 0.56 9.93 2.59
N GLU A 30 0.64 10.33 3.86
CA GLU A 30 0.69 11.75 4.24
C GLU A 30 1.92 12.45 3.63
N ARG A 31 3.09 11.79 3.62
CA ARG A 31 4.31 12.32 2.99
C ARG A 31 4.16 12.45 1.47
N VAL A 32 3.55 11.47 0.81
CA VAL A 32 3.23 11.54 -0.62
C VAL A 32 2.32 12.72 -0.91
N GLU A 33 1.24 12.88 -0.15
CA GLU A 33 0.28 13.98 -0.35
C GLU A 33 0.89 15.35 -0.08
N ALA A 34 1.70 15.50 0.97
CA ALA A 34 2.41 16.74 1.25
C ALA A 34 3.38 17.11 0.11
N THR A 35 4.15 16.14 -0.38
CA THR A 35 5.08 16.31 -1.50
C THR A 35 4.35 16.69 -2.79
N TRP A 36 3.21 16.05 -3.05
CA TRP A 36 2.34 16.36 -4.17
C TRP A 36 1.79 17.80 -4.09
N ARG A 37 1.23 18.19 -2.94
CA ARG A 37 0.67 19.54 -2.72
C ARG A 37 1.74 20.63 -2.82
N ALA A 38 3.00 20.31 -2.55
CA ALA A 38 4.14 21.20 -2.77
C ALA A 38 4.55 21.34 -4.25
N GLY A 39 3.87 20.65 -5.18
CA GLY A 39 4.19 20.67 -6.62
C GLY A 39 5.34 19.75 -7.04
N ALA A 40 5.89 18.95 -6.13
CA ALA A 40 7.02 18.06 -6.39
C ALA A 40 6.55 16.68 -6.92
N GLN A 41 5.99 16.67 -8.14
CA GLN A 41 5.32 15.51 -8.73
C GLN A 41 6.23 14.29 -8.88
N GLU A 42 7.45 14.47 -9.40
CA GLU A 42 8.45 13.39 -9.55
C GLU A 42 8.84 12.79 -8.18
N SER A 43 9.02 13.63 -7.16
CA SER A 43 9.33 13.18 -5.80
C SER A 43 8.15 12.43 -5.18
N ALA A 44 6.91 12.88 -5.42
CA ALA A 44 5.71 12.17 -4.98
C ALA A 44 5.60 10.79 -5.64
N LEU A 45 5.90 10.68 -6.95
CA LEU A 45 5.94 9.41 -7.66
C LEU A 45 7.02 8.48 -7.09
N SER A 46 8.23 8.99 -6.86
CA SER A 46 9.33 8.22 -6.26
C SER A 46 8.99 7.70 -4.86
N LEU A 47 8.30 8.49 -4.03
CA LEU A 47 7.80 8.04 -2.74
C LEU A 47 6.76 6.92 -2.90
N ILE A 48 5.84 7.05 -3.86
CA ILE A 48 4.85 5.99 -4.12
C ILE A 48 5.54 4.68 -4.53
N ASP A 49 6.52 4.74 -5.43
CA ASP A 49 7.27 3.56 -5.88
C ASP A 49 8.06 2.91 -4.72
N GLU A 50 8.69 3.71 -3.84
CA GLU A 50 9.31 3.23 -2.61
C GLU A 50 8.30 2.47 -1.73
N GLY A 51 7.11 3.05 -1.58
CA GLY A 51 6.03 2.45 -0.79
C GLY A 51 5.56 1.12 -1.37
N LEU A 52 5.41 1.02 -2.68
CA LEU A 52 5.05 -0.23 -3.36
C LEU A 52 6.11 -1.31 -3.14
N VAL A 53 7.40 -0.96 -3.26
CA VAL A 53 8.50 -1.89 -3.00
C VAL A 53 8.47 -2.41 -1.57
N ARG A 54 8.18 -1.54 -0.60
CA ARG A 54 8.12 -1.93 0.82
C ARG A 54 6.91 -2.80 1.12
N VAL A 55 5.72 -2.35 0.71
CA VAL A 55 4.45 -3.02 0.99
C VAL A 55 4.42 -4.41 0.36
N ARG A 56 4.95 -4.61 -0.85
CA ARG A 56 5.02 -5.93 -1.50
C ARG A 56 5.86 -6.98 -0.73
N ARG A 57 6.61 -6.59 0.31
CA ARG A 57 7.39 -7.51 1.15
C ARG A 57 6.60 -8.07 2.33
N TRP A 58 5.45 -7.49 2.70
CA TRP A 58 4.67 -8.01 3.84
C TRP A 58 3.63 -9.05 3.39
N ARG A 59 3.17 -9.90 4.33
CA ARG A 59 2.31 -11.06 4.04
C ARG A 59 0.87 -10.67 3.63
N ASP A 60 0.26 -9.69 4.28
CA ASP A 60 -1.14 -9.29 4.06
C ASP A 60 -1.25 -7.80 3.71
N VAL A 61 -1.09 -7.49 2.42
CA VAL A 61 -0.77 -6.12 1.98
C VAL A 61 -1.62 -5.58 0.85
N ARG A 62 -2.52 -6.41 0.35
CA ARG A 62 -3.30 -6.14 -0.86
C ARG A 62 -4.04 -4.81 -0.78
N LEU A 63 -4.61 -4.48 0.38
CA LEU A 63 -5.31 -3.19 0.57
C LEU A 63 -4.35 -2.00 0.44
N TRP A 64 -3.19 -2.05 1.08
CA TRP A 64 -2.20 -0.96 1.04
C TRP A 64 -1.55 -0.83 -0.33
N GLU A 65 -1.25 -1.95 -0.99
CA GLU A 65 -0.74 -1.99 -2.36
C GLU A 65 -1.73 -1.32 -3.33
N MET A 66 -3.01 -1.69 -3.24
CA MET A 66 -4.08 -1.07 -4.04
C MET A 66 -4.19 0.44 -3.80
N LEU A 67 -4.11 0.90 -2.56
CA LEU A 67 -4.17 2.33 -2.22
C LEU A 67 -3.01 3.11 -2.86
N LEU A 68 -1.79 2.58 -2.77
CA LEU A 68 -0.60 3.19 -3.37
C LEU A 68 -0.67 3.19 -4.90
N LEU A 69 -1.15 2.11 -5.53
CA LEU A 69 -1.35 2.06 -6.98
C LEU A 69 -2.38 3.09 -7.47
N ARG A 70 -3.46 3.32 -6.71
CA ARG A 70 -4.44 4.39 -7.01
C ARG A 70 -3.87 5.79 -6.83
N GLN A 71 -2.92 5.99 -5.92
CA GLN A 71 -2.15 7.25 -5.84
C GLN A 71 -1.22 7.38 -7.05
N ARG A 72 -0.50 6.31 -7.41
CA ARG A 72 0.39 6.25 -8.59
C ARG A 72 -0.34 6.65 -9.86
N TYR A 73 -1.52 6.07 -10.11
CA TYR A 73 -2.40 6.43 -11.22
C TYR A 73 -2.69 7.93 -11.28
N ARG A 74 -3.13 8.53 -10.16
CA ARG A 74 -3.46 9.96 -10.10
C ARG A 74 -2.26 10.85 -10.42
N VAL A 75 -1.11 10.55 -9.85
CA VAL A 75 0.15 11.27 -10.08
C VAL A 75 0.56 11.18 -11.55
N LEU A 76 0.58 9.97 -12.12
CA LEU A 76 0.97 9.74 -13.51
C LEU A 76 0.03 10.41 -14.52
N MET A 77 -1.29 10.39 -14.27
CA MET A 77 -2.27 11.10 -15.11
C MET A 77 -1.99 12.60 -15.17
N MET A 78 -1.68 13.22 -14.03
CA MET A 78 -1.35 14.64 -13.95
C MET A 78 -0.02 14.98 -14.61
N MET A 79 0.94 14.05 -14.58
CA MET A 79 2.21 14.13 -15.32
C MET A 79 2.07 13.79 -16.81
N ARG A 80 0.84 13.51 -17.30
CA ARG A 80 0.53 13.10 -18.67
C ARG A 80 1.21 11.79 -19.11
N ARG A 81 1.53 10.91 -18.17
CA ARG A 81 2.12 9.57 -18.41
C ARG A 81 1.02 8.52 -18.44
N ARG A 82 0.20 8.56 -19.49
CA ARG A 82 -1.08 7.83 -19.56
C ARG A 82 -0.94 6.31 -19.53
N GLU A 83 -0.01 5.75 -20.31
CA GLU A 83 0.20 4.30 -20.40
C GLU A 83 0.54 3.70 -19.03
N GLU A 84 1.54 4.27 -18.36
CA GLU A 84 1.94 3.85 -17.01
C GLU A 84 0.83 4.06 -15.96
N ALA A 85 -0.01 5.07 -16.15
CA ALA A 85 -1.16 5.30 -15.29
C ALA A 85 -2.19 4.17 -15.46
N GLU A 86 -2.52 3.80 -16.69
CA GLU A 86 -3.45 2.71 -17.00
C GLU A 86 -2.93 1.36 -16.49
N GLU A 87 -1.62 1.11 -16.56
CA GLU A 87 -1.00 -0.06 -15.92
C GLU A 87 -1.20 -0.08 -14.40
N ALA A 88 -0.96 1.05 -13.73
CA ALA A 88 -1.15 1.17 -12.28
C ALA A 88 -2.62 0.95 -11.87
N LEU A 89 -3.56 1.51 -12.64
CA LEU A 89 -4.99 1.32 -12.40
C LEU A 89 -5.41 -0.14 -12.61
N GLY A 90 -4.97 -0.77 -13.70
CA GLY A 90 -5.26 -2.16 -13.98
C GLY A 90 -4.71 -3.11 -12.91
N GLU A 91 -3.54 -2.81 -12.34
CA GLU A 91 -3.02 -3.55 -11.19
C GLU A 91 -3.88 -3.35 -9.94
N ALA A 92 -4.27 -2.11 -9.63
CA ALA A 92 -5.16 -1.84 -8.50
C ALA A 92 -6.51 -2.56 -8.63
N ASP A 93 -7.08 -2.61 -9.83
CA ASP A 93 -8.36 -3.26 -10.08
C ASP A 93 -8.27 -4.79 -9.96
N ARG A 94 -7.17 -5.41 -10.41
CA ARG A 94 -6.91 -6.85 -10.16
C ARG A 94 -6.87 -7.18 -8.67
N ILE A 95 -6.25 -6.29 -7.88
CA ILE A 95 -6.22 -6.46 -6.43
C ILE A 95 -7.62 -6.29 -5.84
N SER A 96 -8.36 -5.26 -6.24
CA SER A 96 -9.73 -5.01 -5.78
C SER A 96 -10.66 -6.20 -6.07
N GLU A 97 -10.55 -6.80 -7.26
CA GLU A 97 -11.32 -7.97 -7.63
C GLU A 97 -10.93 -9.21 -6.81
N SER A 98 -9.62 -9.38 -6.54
CA SER A 98 -9.13 -10.46 -5.69
C SER A 98 -9.66 -10.33 -4.25
N LEU A 99 -9.72 -9.10 -3.72
CA LEU A 99 -10.29 -8.83 -2.39
C LEU A 99 -11.80 -9.09 -2.33
N ARG A 100 -12.56 -8.74 -3.39
CA ARG A 100 -14.00 -9.00 -3.46
C ARG A 100 -14.32 -10.50 -3.43
N LYS A 101 -13.55 -11.31 -4.15
CA LYS A 101 -13.74 -12.78 -4.15
C LYS A 101 -13.47 -13.44 -2.81
N LEU A 102 -12.73 -12.79 -1.91
CA LEU A 102 -12.47 -13.28 -0.56
C LEU A 102 -13.60 -12.91 0.43
N SER A 103 -14.52 -12.02 0.03
CA SER A 103 -15.66 -11.59 0.85
C SER A 103 -16.99 -12.29 0.50
N ASP A 104 -17.01 -13.09 -0.56
CA ASP A 104 -18.16 -13.91 -1.00
C ASP A 104 -18.05 -15.35 -0.45
#